data_AF-A0A2T1D4X8-F1
#
_entry.id   AF-A0A2T1D4X8-F1
#
_cell.length_a   1.000
_cell.length_b   1.000
_cell.length_c   1.000
_cell.angle_alpha   90.00
_cell.angle_beta   90.00
_cell.angle_gamma   90.00
#
_symmetry.space_group_name_H-M   'P 1'
#
loop_
_entity.id
_entity.type
_entity.pdbx_description
1 polymer ?
#
loop_
_entity_poly.entity_id
_entity_poly.type
_entity_poly.pdbx_seq_one_letter_code
_entity_poly.pdbx_strand_id
1 'polypeptide(L)'
;MVYQKRRSATLEKAQARLRGLQSIHPNLDLGNGLTLQDYAALITTSDTCLQTHNLALSAVDRTRIEFAEVEAAVSILSTRLLSAVVATYGRDSKEYEMAGGKPPSNYKRSKKQPLATNLNQSQNGTIAPTNGATPNGAGAVPLSR
;
A
#
# COMPACT_ATOMS: atom_id res chain seq x y z
N MET A 1 1.32 1.13 7.68
CA MET A 1 0.14 1.72 7.01
C MET A 1 -0.78 2.20 8.11
N VAL A 2 -1.17 3.47 8.11
CA VAL A 2 -2.12 4.05 9.09
C VAL A 2 -3.50 4.07 8.43
N TYR A 3 -4.55 3.67 9.14
CA TYR A 3 -5.92 3.77 8.61
C TYR A 3 -6.30 5.24 8.43
N GLN A 4 -6.81 5.58 7.24
CA GLN A 4 -7.23 6.94 6.95
C GLN A 4 -8.60 7.19 7.58
N LYS A 5 -8.71 8.31 8.32
CA LYS A 5 -9.98 8.74 8.90
C LYS A 5 -10.98 9.05 7.78
N ARG A 6 -12.22 8.62 7.95
CA ARG A 6 -13.30 8.85 6.99
C ARG A 6 -13.76 10.31 7.07
N ARG A 7 -13.85 10.97 5.91
CA ARG A 7 -14.53 12.26 5.74
C ARG A 7 -15.75 12.06 4.85
N SER A 8 -16.82 12.81 5.10
CA SER A 8 -18.07 12.69 4.37
C SER A 8 -18.44 13.99 3.68
N ALA A 9 -18.31 14.03 2.36
CA ALA A 9 -18.75 15.17 1.55
C ALA A 9 -20.28 15.36 1.58
N THR A 10 -21.04 14.30 1.86
CA THR A 10 -22.50 14.40 1.99
C THR A 10 -22.91 15.14 3.26
N LEU A 11 -22.16 14.97 4.37
CA LEU A 11 -22.41 15.72 5.60
C LEU A 11 -22.09 17.20 5.46
N GLU A 12 -20.99 17.53 4.79
CA GLU A 12 -20.61 18.92 4.52
C GLU A 12 -21.67 19.62 3.67
N LYS A 13 -22.16 18.95 2.61
CA LYS A 13 -23.28 19.45 1.81
C LYS A 13 -24.57 19.57 2.62
N ALA A 14 -24.85 18.63 3.52
CA ALA A 14 -26.04 18.67 4.37
C ALA A 14 -26.02 19.85 5.34
N GLN A 15 -24.86 20.12 5.95
CA GLN A 15 -24.65 21.29 6.82
C GLN A 15 -24.79 22.61 6.04
N ALA A 16 -24.22 22.68 4.83
CA ALA A 16 -24.37 23.86 3.97
C ALA A 16 -25.84 24.12 3.61
N ARG A 17 -26.60 23.07 3.28
CA ARG A 17 -28.05 23.17 3.03
C ARG A 17 -28.83 23.59 4.27
N LEU A 18 -28.52 23.02 5.43
CA LEU A 18 -29.16 23.39 6.70
C LEU A 18 -28.99 24.89 6.98
N ARG A 19 -27.78 25.44 6.80
CA ARG A 19 -27.53 26.88 6.96
C ARG A 19 -28.33 27.72 5.96
N GLY A 20 -28.39 27.29 4.70
CA GLY A 20 -29.21 27.95 3.68
C GLY A 20 -30.69 27.97 4.06
N LEU A 21 -31.24 26.84 4.49
CA LEU A 21 -32.63 26.73 4.92
C LEU A 21 -32.93 27.60 6.16
N GLN A 22 -32.03 27.61 7.15
CA GLN A 22 -32.15 28.47 8.33
C GLN A 22 -32.16 29.97 7.99
N SER A 23 -31.42 30.38 6.96
CA SER A 23 -31.40 31.79 6.51
C SER A 23 -32.71 32.23 5.85
N ILE A 24 -33.46 31.29 5.28
CA ILE A 24 -34.77 31.57 4.66
C ILE A 24 -35.84 31.67 5.75
N HIS A 25 -35.93 30.64 6.59
CA HIS A 25 -36.88 30.62 7.70
C HIS A 25 -36.35 29.72 8.84
N PRO A 26 -36.22 30.23 10.07
CA PRO A 26 -35.58 29.49 11.17
C PRO A 26 -36.41 28.28 11.62
N ASN A 27 -37.74 28.34 11.49
CA ASN A 27 -38.68 27.28 11.85
C ASN A 27 -39.43 26.80 10.60
N LEU A 28 -38.69 26.35 9.59
CA LEU A 28 -39.28 25.83 8.36
C LEU A 28 -39.87 24.42 8.62
N ASP A 29 -41.17 24.31 8.41
CA ASP A 29 -41.91 23.05 8.37
C ASP A 29 -42.52 22.91 6.97
N LEU A 30 -42.10 21.87 6.24
CA LEU A 30 -42.62 21.57 4.91
C LEU A 30 -43.76 20.54 4.95
N GLY A 31 -44.22 20.17 6.14
CA GLY A 31 -45.17 19.09 6.35
C GLY A 31 -44.55 17.70 6.14
N ASN A 32 -45.35 16.65 6.32
CA ASN A 32 -44.94 15.25 6.19
C ASN A 32 -43.70 14.85 7.03
N GLY A 33 -43.46 15.53 8.15
CA GLY A 33 -42.28 15.30 9.01
C GLY A 33 -40.97 15.81 8.41
N LEU A 34 -41.01 16.63 7.35
CA LEU A 34 -39.84 17.39 6.90
C LEU A 34 -39.74 18.70 7.68
N THR A 35 -39.27 18.59 8.91
CA THR A 35 -38.94 19.77 9.72
C THR A 35 -37.44 20.05 9.69
N LEU A 36 -37.08 21.33 9.81
CA LEU A 36 -35.69 21.74 9.98
C LEU A 36 -35.03 21.11 11.21
N GLN A 37 -35.82 20.87 12.27
CA GLN A 37 -35.35 20.25 13.51
C GLN A 37 -34.96 18.79 13.30
N ASP A 38 -35.79 18.00 12.59
CA ASP A 38 -35.50 16.60 12.29
C ASP A 38 -34.28 16.48 11.39
N TYR A 39 -34.14 17.39 10.42
CA TYR A 39 -32.97 17.44 9.56
C TYR A 39 -31.69 17.76 10.34
N ALA A 40 -31.75 18.72 11.26
CA ALA A 40 -30.64 19.06 12.15
C ALA A 40 -30.24 17.88 13.04
N ALA A 41 -31.22 17.22 13.65
CA ALA A 41 -31.01 16.04 14.50
C ALA A 41 -30.38 14.87 13.73
N LEU A 42 -30.77 14.66 12.46
CA LEU A 42 -30.18 13.64 11.61
C LEU A 42 -28.71 13.96 11.28
N ILE A 43 -28.39 15.24 11.03
CA ILE A 43 -27.01 15.68 10.78
C ILE A 43 -26.15 15.46 12.03
N THR A 44 -26.61 15.84 13.22
CA THR A 44 -25.85 15.66 14.47
C THR A 44 -25.63 14.17 14.79
N THR A 45 -26.66 13.35 14.58
CA THR A 45 -26.56 11.89 14.74
C THR A 45 -25.51 11.31 13.78
N SER A 46 -25.54 11.75 12.52
CA SER A 46 -24.59 11.29 11.51
C SER A 46 -23.15 11.72 11.81
N ASP A 47 -22.95 12.93 12.34
CA ASP A 47 -21.62 13.40 12.75
C ASP A 47 -21.07 12.58 13.93
N THR A 48 -21.92 12.29 14.92
CA THR A 48 -21.58 11.42 16.06
C THR A 48 -21.18 10.01 15.61
N CYS A 49 -21.91 9.44 14.66
CA CYS A 49 -21.58 8.15 14.06
C CYS A 49 -20.23 8.19 13.33
N LEU A 50 -19.96 9.25 12.57
CA LEU A 50 -18.68 9.41 11.87
C LEU A 50 -17.51 9.55 12.84
N GLN A 51 -17.68 10.33 13.91
CA GLN A 51 -16.66 10.51 14.95
C GLN A 51 -16.36 9.18 15.66
N THR A 52 -17.40 8.45 16.08
CA THR A 52 -17.27 7.12 16.69
C THR A 52 -16.52 6.15 15.78
N HIS A 53 -16.87 6.13 14.49
CA HIS A 53 -16.19 5.30 13.49
C HIS A 53 -14.69 5.65 13.37
N ASN A 54 -14.35 6.94 13.29
CA ASN A 54 -12.96 7.38 13.18
C ASN A 54 -12.14 7.12 14.45
N LEU A 55 -12.79 7.18 15.62
CA LEU A 55 -12.17 6.79 16.88
C LEU A 55 -11.86 5.29 16.90
N ALA A 56 -12.81 4.46 16.47
CA ALA A 56 -12.60 3.02 16.35
C ALA A 56 -11.43 2.69 15.40
N LEU A 57 -11.34 3.35 14.24
CA LEU A 57 -10.18 3.18 13.33
C LEU A 57 -8.86 3.54 14.01
N SER A 58 -8.83 4.64 14.78
CA SER A 58 -7.63 5.05 15.51
C SER A 58 -7.22 4.04 16.59
N ALA A 59 -8.20 3.41 17.24
CA ALA A 59 -7.95 2.35 18.21
C ALA A 59 -7.38 1.08 17.54
N VAL A 60 -7.90 0.70 16.37
CA VAL A 60 -7.38 -0.44 15.59
C VAL A 60 -5.95 -0.19 15.11
N ASP A 61 -5.62 1.04 14.68
CA ASP A 61 -4.24 1.41 14.35
C ASP A 61 -3.31 1.23 15.53
N ARG A 62 -3.74 1.68 16.72
CA ARG A 62 -2.95 1.57 17.94
C ARG A 62 -2.68 0.11 18.29
N THR A 63 -3.71 -0.73 18.35
CA THR A 63 -3.54 -2.15 18.70
C THR A 63 -2.69 -2.89 17.68
N ARG A 64 -2.77 -2.50 16.40
CA ARG A 64 -1.91 -3.04 15.34
C ARG A 64 -0.44 -2.69 15.57
N ILE A 65 -0.13 -1.46 15.94
CA ILE A 65 1.25 -1.02 16.22
C ILE A 65 1.79 -1.78 17.44
N GLU A 66 1.03 -1.80 18.54
CA GLU A 66 1.41 -2.50 19.76
C GLU A 66 1.68 -3.99 19.50
N PHE A 67 0.82 -4.66 18.71
CA PHE A 67 1.03 -6.05 18.33
C PHE A 67 2.29 -6.26 17.49
N ALA A 68 2.54 -5.38 16.50
CA ALA A 68 3.71 -5.48 15.65
C ALA A 68 5.03 -5.28 16.45
N GLU A 69 5.02 -4.43 17.46
CA GLU A 69 6.16 -4.25 18.36
C GLU A 69 6.44 -5.51 19.19
N VAL A 70 5.39 -6.12 19.74
CA VAL A 70 5.52 -7.39 20.48
C VAL A 70 6.01 -8.51 19.56
N GLU A 71 5.47 -8.60 18.35
CA GLU A 71 5.91 -9.59 17.35
C GLU A 71 7.39 -9.42 16.99
N ALA A 72 7.84 -8.18 16.79
CA ALA A 72 9.25 -7.89 16.54
C ALA A 72 10.14 -8.30 17.72
N ALA A 73 9.72 -8.02 18.96
CA ALA A 73 10.46 -8.41 20.15
C ALA A 73 10.56 -9.95 20.28
N VAL A 74 9.47 -10.67 20.03
CA VAL A 74 9.45 -12.14 20.03
C VAL A 74 10.37 -12.71 18.95
N SER A 75 10.37 -12.14 17.75
CA SER A 75 11.26 -12.56 16.66
C SER A 75 12.75 -12.38 17.01
N ILE A 76 13.10 -11.23 17.58
CA ILE A 76 14.47 -10.95 18.05
C ILE A 76 14.87 -11.93 19.15
N LEU A 77 14.01 -12.14 20.15
CA LEU A 77 14.27 -13.06 21.25
C LEU A 77 14.46 -14.49 20.74
N SER A 78 13.58 -14.94 19.84
CA SER A 78 13.64 -16.27 19.23
C SER A 78 14.96 -16.48 18.48
N THR A 79 15.41 -15.48 17.72
CA THR A 79 16.70 -15.51 17.03
C THR A 79 17.86 -15.60 18.02
N ARG A 80 17.81 -14.82 19.12
CA ARG A 80 18.84 -14.85 20.17
C ARG A 80 18.89 -16.20 20.88
N LEU A 81 17.74 -16.78 21.23
CA LEU A 81 17.66 -18.10 21.85
C LEU A 81 18.24 -19.16 20.92
N LEU A 82 17.87 -19.14 19.64
CA LEU A 82 18.39 -20.07 18.66
C LEU A 82 19.91 -19.91 18.49
N SER A 83 20.44 -18.68 18.53
CA SER A 83 21.89 -18.44 18.52
C SER A 83 22.60 -18.94 19.79
N ALA A 84 21.95 -18.85 20.95
CA ALA A 84 22.49 -19.38 22.20
C ALA A 84 22.57 -20.91 22.17
N VAL A 85 21.54 -21.58 21.62
CA VAL A 85 21.56 -23.04 21.42
C VAL A 85 22.72 -23.45 20.51
N VAL A 86 23.00 -22.68 19.46
CA VAL A 86 24.17 -22.91 18.59
C VAL A 86 25.47 -22.73 19.37
N ALA A 87 25.56 -21.72 20.23
CA ALA A 87 26.76 -21.47 21.02
C ALA A 87 27.03 -22.58 22.05
N THR A 88 25.99 -23.21 22.60
CA THR A 88 26.13 -24.27 23.63
C THR A 88 26.28 -25.66 23.05
N TYR A 89 25.49 -26.02 22.03
CA TYR A 89 25.44 -27.39 21.49
C TYR A 89 26.08 -27.52 20.10
N GLY A 90 26.31 -26.40 19.40
CA GLY A 90 26.80 -26.38 18.03
C GLY A 90 25.68 -26.28 16.99
N ARG A 91 26.07 -25.92 15.76
CA ARG A 91 25.14 -25.66 14.64
C ARG A 91 24.57 -26.92 13.99
N ASP A 92 25.26 -28.05 14.14
CA ASP A 92 24.89 -29.36 13.59
C ASP A 92 24.26 -30.30 14.63
N SER A 93 23.96 -29.79 15.82
CA SER A 93 23.43 -30.61 16.90
C SER A 93 21.93 -30.93 16.72
N LYS A 94 21.50 -32.03 17.33
CA LYS A 94 20.08 -32.43 17.31
C LYS A 94 19.23 -31.44 18.10
N GLU A 95 19.78 -30.86 19.16
CA GLU A 95 19.15 -29.85 20.01
C GLU A 95 18.83 -28.58 19.21
N TYR A 96 19.72 -28.18 18.30
CA TYR A 96 19.48 -27.05 17.39
C TYR A 96 18.34 -27.35 16.42
N GLU A 97 18.27 -28.56 15.87
CA GLU A 97 17.16 -28.99 15.02
C GLU A 97 15.83 -29.05 15.79
N MET A 98 15.85 -29.57 17.03
CA MET A 98 14.69 -29.62 17.92
C MET A 98 14.20 -28.22 18.33
N ALA A 99 15.10 -27.24 18.45
CA ALA A 99 14.77 -25.84 18.70
C ALA A 99 14.21 -25.11 17.45
N GLY A 100 14.01 -25.82 16.34
CA GLY A 100 13.48 -25.27 15.09
C GLY A 100 14.55 -24.71 14.14
N GLY A 101 15.83 -24.88 14.47
CA GLY A 101 16.94 -24.61 13.57
C GLY A 101 17.01 -25.59 12.41
N LYS A 102 17.59 -25.18 11.29
CA LYS A 102 17.91 -26.09 10.17
C LYS A 102 19.43 -26.28 10.08
N PRO A 103 19.96 -27.46 10.40
CA PRO A 103 21.41 -27.70 10.38
C PRO A 103 21.95 -27.77 8.93
N PRO A 104 23.19 -27.33 8.66
CA PRO A 104 23.81 -27.36 7.33
C PRO A 104 23.88 -28.77 6.73
N SER A 105 23.97 -29.80 7.57
CA SER A 105 23.93 -31.22 7.17
C SER A 105 22.62 -31.64 6.48
N ASN A 106 21.48 -31.00 6.82
CA ASN A 106 20.16 -31.28 6.24
C ASN A 106 19.89 -30.52 4.91
N TYR A 107 20.80 -29.66 4.46
CA TYR A 107 20.65 -29.00 3.16
C TYR A 107 20.93 -30.01 2.04
N LYS A 108 19.91 -30.33 1.24
CA LYS A 108 20.09 -31.09 0.00
C LYS A 108 21.04 -30.31 -0.93
N ARG A 109 22.31 -30.72 -1.02
CA ARG A 109 23.22 -30.19 -2.05
C ARG A 109 22.73 -30.67 -3.41
N SER A 110 22.12 -29.78 -4.19
CA SER A 110 22.01 -30.00 -5.62
C SER A 110 23.43 -30.07 -6.19
N LYS A 111 23.84 -31.24 -6.70
CA LYS A 111 25.12 -31.40 -7.39
C LYS A 111 25.07 -30.48 -8.62
N LYS A 112 25.83 -29.39 -8.62
CA LYS A 112 25.98 -28.55 -9.82
C LYS A 112 26.64 -29.40 -10.90
N GLN A 113 25.92 -29.68 -11.99
CA GLN A 113 26.53 -30.23 -13.20
C GLN A 113 27.57 -29.22 -13.72
N PRO A 114 28.78 -29.65 -14.09
CA PRO A 114 29.77 -28.75 -14.65
C PRO A 114 29.25 -28.20 -15.99
N LEU A 115 29.22 -26.87 -16.09
CA LEU A 115 28.82 -26.15 -17.29
C LEU A 115 29.92 -26.34 -18.35
N ALA A 116 29.70 -27.24 -19.31
CA ALA A 116 30.57 -27.37 -20.47
C ALA A 116 30.55 -26.04 -21.25
N THR A 117 31.64 -25.30 -21.18
CA THR A 117 31.83 -24.03 -21.91
C THR A 117 32.16 -24.36 -23.36
N ASN A 118 31.19 -24.24 -24.27
CA ASN A 118 31.41 -24.35 -25.70
C ASN A 118 31.77 -22.96 -26.25
N LEU A 119 33.06 -22.71 -26.45
CA LEU A 119 33.58 -21.56 -27.19
C LEU A 119 33.46 -21.88 -28.67
N ASN A 120 32.45 -21.35 -29.36
CA ASN A 120 32.53 -21.20 -30.81
C ASN A 120 32.46 -19.73 -31.20
N GLN A 121 33.46 -19.37 -31.98
CA GLN A 121 33.95 -18.03 -32.24
C GLN A 121 33.25 -17.45 -33.47
N SER A 122 32.97 -16.15 -33.39
CA SER A 122 33.18 -15.16 -34.45
C SER A 122 32.87 -15.57 -35.90
N GLN A 123 31.81 -14.99 -36.49
CA GLN A 123 31.94 -14.14 -37.69
C GLN A 123 30.83 -13.09 -37.72
N ASN A 124 31.23 -11.83 -37.55
CA ASN A 124 30.42 -10.65 -37.84
C ASN A 124 31.26 -9.76 -38.76
N GLY A 125 30.75 -9.40 -39.94
CA GLY A 125 31.38 -8.42 -40.82
C GLY A 125 30.91 -8.48 -42.27
N THR A 126 30.08 -7.51 -42.68
CA THR A 126 30.37 -6.60 -43.81
C THR A 126 29.34 -5.46 -43.79
N ILE A 127 29.85 -4.24 -43.77
CA ILE A 127 29.14 -2.96 -43.73
C ILE A 127 29.12 -2.43 -45.19
N ALA A 128 27.98 -1.93 -45.68
CA ALA A 128 27.92 -1.16 -46.93
C ALA A 128 27.27 0.21 -46.66
N PRO A 129 27.91 1.35 -47.01
CA PRO A 129 27.29 2.66 -46.91
C PRO A 129 26.89 3.19 -48.30
N THR A 130 25.67 3.70 -48.45
CA THR A 130 25.32 4.65 -49.53
C THR A 130 24.32 5.69 -49.02
N ASN A 131 24.85 6.80 -48.47
CA ASN A 131 24.08 8.03 -48.28
C ASN A 131 24.38 8.98 -49.44
N GLY A 132 23.41 9.15 -50.35
CA GLY A 132 23.42 10.16 -51.41
C GLY A 132 22.36 11.22 -51.13
N ALA A 133 22.79 12.47 -51.02
CA ALA A 133 22.01 13.63 -50.65
C ALA A 133 21.20 14.23 -51.82
N THR A 134 20.03 14.80 -51.53
CA THR A 134 19.61 16.12 -52.08
C THR A 134 18.45 16.68 -51.25
N PRO A 135 18.53 17.92 -50.71
CA PRO A 135 17.37 18.63 -50.21
C PRO A 135 16.85 19.64 -51.25
N ASN A 136 15.61 20.07 -51.00
CA ASN A 136 15.01 21.35 -51.35
C ASN A 136 14.08 21.41 -52.58
N GLY A 137 12.82 21.71 -52.29
CA GLY A 137 11.76 22.03 -53.25
C GLY A 137 10.52 22.52 -52.51
N ALA A 138 10.51 23.82 -52.20
CA ALA A 138 9.43 24.53 -51.55
C ALA A 138 8.16 24.56 -52.42
N GLY A 139 7.00 24.27 -51.82
CA GLY A 139 5.68 24.46 -52.43
C GLY A 139 4.71 25.03 -51.38
N ALA A 140 4.46 26.34 -51.49
CA ALA A 140 3.55 27.11 -50.67
C ALA A 140 2.10 26.98 -51.16
N VAL A 141 1.11 26.87 -50.25
CA VAL A 141 -0.20 27.57 -50.27
C VAL A 141 -0.86 27.49 -48.87
N PRO A 142 -1.29 28.61 -48.23
CA PRO A 142 -2.27 28.57 -47.14
C PRO A 142 -3.56 29.37 -47.45
N LEU A 143 -4.66 28.86 -46.87
CA LEU A 143 -5.90 29.51 -46.40
C LEU A 143 -6.73 30.40 -47.35
N SER A 144 -7.96 29.97 -47.61
CA SER A 144 -9.09 30.84 -47.96
C SER A 144 -10.04 30.97 -46.75
N ARG A 145 -10.55 32.18 -46.57
CA ARG A 145 -11.45 32.68 -45.51
C ARG A 145 -12.89 32.20 -45.68
#